data_AF-A0A3R0XVY7-F1
#
_entry.id   AF-A0A3R0XVY7-F1
#
_cell.length_a   1.000
_cell.length_b   1.000
_cell.length_c   1.000
_cell.angle_alpha   90.00
_cell.angle_beta   90.00
_cell.angle_gamma   90.00
#
_symmetry.space_group_name_H-M   'P 1'
#
loop_
_entity.id
_entity.type
_entity.pdbx_description
1 polymer ?
#
loop_
_entity_poly.entity_id
_entity_poly.type
_entity_poly.pdbx_seq_one_letter_code
_entity_poly.pdbx_strand_id
1 'polypeptide(L)'
;MFCNHVIPPLLLSVLLLSLSARAGMVVYTDHAHPPSGVTGDTRVVWLDAPEQLQQSLFGSLTSDPREAERRAQAVIHSAGWQQKQAELTQAYRG
;
A
#
# COMPACT_ATOMS: atom_id res chain seq x y z
N MET A 1 -30.14 31.76 40.00
CA MET A 1 -30.29 32.12 38.58
C MET A 1 -29.26 31.32 37.79
N PHE A 2 -29.65 30.16 37.28
CA PHE A 2 -28.79 29.36 36.42
C PHE A 2 -29.21 29.65 34.98
N CYS A 3 -28.34 30.30 34.21
CA CYS A 3 -28.58 30.51 32.78
C CYS A 3 -28.56 29.15 32.08
N ASN A 4 -29.73 28.74 31.59
CA ASN A 4 -29.87 27.54 30.77
C ASN A 4 -29.21 27.81 29.42
N HIS A 5 -27.94 27.45 29.25
CA HIS A 5 -27.24 27.52 27.96
C HIS A 5 -27.79 26.43 27.04
N VAL A 6 -28.92 26.71 26.40
CA VAL A 6 -29.41 25.93 25.26
C VAL A 6 -28.44 26.19 24.12
N ILE A 7 -27.52 25.26 23.89
CA ILE A 7 -26.63 25.29 22.74
C ILE A 7 -27.54 25.28 21.50
N PRO A 8 -27.52 26.32 20.65
CA PRO A 8 -28.39 26.36 19.48
C PRO A 8 -28.08 25.18 18.56
N PRO A 9 -29.10 24.54 17.95
CA PRO A 9 -28.94 23.30 17.20
C PRO A 9 -27.96 23.44 16.03
N LEU A 10 -27.81 24.64 15.48
CA LEU A 10 -26.81 24.97 14.46
C LEU A 10 -25.37 24.82 14.98
N LEU A 11 -25.07 25.27 16.20
CA LEU A 11 -23.76 25.10 16.83
C LEU A 11 -23.47 23.64 17.16
N LEU A 12 -24.49 22.89 17.58
CA LEU A 12 -24.37 21.45 17.82
C LEU A 12 -24.05 20.70 16.51
N SER A 13 -24.74 21.03 15.42
CA SER A 13 -24.45 20.47 14.09
C SER A 13 -23.03 20.77 13.64
N VAL A 14 -22.54 22.00 13.79
CA VAL A 14 -21.16 22.37 13.42
C VAL A 14 -20.11 21.60 14.24
N LEU A 15 -20.37 21.37 15.53
CA LEU A 15 -19.50 20.57 16.42
C LEU A 15 -19.49 19.07 16.07
N LEU A 16 -20.60 18.53 15.58
CA LEU A 16 -20.68 17.13 15.16
C LEU A 16 -19.97 16.87 13.82
N LEU A 17 -19.92 17.88 12.93
CA LEU A 17 -19.18 17.77 11.67
C LEU A 17 -17.66 17.70 11.87
N SER A 18 -17.11 18.39 12.86
CA SER A 18 -15.66 18.37 13.14
C SER A 18 -15.17 17.08 13.79
N LEU A 19 -16.06 16.26 14.34
CA LEU A 19 -15.71 14.99 14.99
C LEU A 19 -15.24 13.91 14.00
N SER A 20 -15.45 14.11 12.70
CA SER A 20 -15.10 13.13 11.65
C SER A 20 -13.66 13.24 11.13
N ALA A 21 -12.87 14.20 11.59
CA ALA A 21 -11.47 14.36 11.18
C ALA A 21 -10.56 13.37 11.92
N ARG A 22 -10.57 12.10 11.49
CA ARG A 22 -9.58 11.11 11.92
C ARG A 22 -8.29 11.30 11.12
N ALA A 23 -7.17 11.49 11.82
CA ALA A 23 -5.86 11.49 11.19
C ALA A 23 -5.53 10.06 10.71
N GLY A 24 -5.58 9.84 9.39
CA GLY A 24 -5.11 8.60 8.80
C GLY A 24 -3.59 8.49 8.96
N MET A 25 -3.11 7.32 9.40
CA MET A 25 -1.69 7.04 9.50
C MET A 25 -1.25 6.24 8.26
N VAL A 26 -0.13 6.62 7.66
CA VAL A 26 0.53 5.82 6.61
C VAL A 26 1.88 5.34 7.13
N VAL A 27 2.07 4.03 7.16
CA VAL A 27 3.32 3.39 7.58
C VAL A 27 4.03 2.86 6.35
N TYR A 28 5.23 3.37 6.11
CA TYR A 28 6.12 2.90 5.06
C TYR A 28 7.12 1.92 5.67
N THR A 29 7.11 0.68 5.20
CA THR A 29 8.01 -0.36 5.74
C THR A 29 8.27 -1.43 4.71
N ASP A 30 9.16 -2.37 5.00
CA ASP A 30 9.46 -3.53 4.16
C ASP A 30 9.04 -4.84 4.85
N HIS A 31 8.95 -5.94 4.11
CA HIS A 31 8.58 -7.24 4.67
C HIS A 31 9.59 -7.77 5.69
N ALA A 32 10.83 -7.26 5.72
CA ALA A 32 11.82 -7.62 6.73
C ALA A 32 11.52 -6.97 8.10
N HIS A 33 10.81 -5.83 8.11
CA HIS A 33 10.42 -5.08 9.30
C HIS A 33 8.90 -4.86 9.33
N PRO A 34 8.10 -5.92 9.51
CA PRO A 34 6.64 -5.79 9.49
C PRO A 34 6.17 -4.85 10.59
N PRO A 35 5.19 -3.98 10.32
CA PRO A 35 4.76 -2.97 11.26
C PRO A 35 3.97 -3.63 12.40
N SER A 36 4.35 -3.35 13.64
CA SER A 36 3.63 -3.81 14.83
C SER A 36 2.55 -2.82 15.25
N GLY A 37 1.38 -3.30 15.65
CA GLY A 37 0.34 -2.44 16.24
C GLY A 37 -0.45 -1.60 15.23
N VAL A 38 -0.52 -2.04 13.97
CA VAL A 38 -1.36 -1.43 12.92
C VAL A 38 -2.83 -1.45 13.37
N THR A 39 -3.43 -0.28 13.54
CA THR A 39 -4.85 -0.11 13.82
C THR A 39 -5.64 -0.03 12.51
N GLY A 40 -6.96 -0.26 12.54
CA GLY A 40 -7.79 -0.35 11.33
C GLY A 40 -7.76 0.87 10.40
N ASP A 41 -7.38 2.05 10.91
CA ASP A 41 -7.28 3.30 10.13
C ASP A 41 -5.87 3.53 9.54
N THR A 42 -4.95 2.56 9.68
CA THR A 42 -3.55 2.67 9.24
C THR A 42 -3.35 2.03 7.87
N ARG A 43 -2.90 2.82 6.89
CA ARG A 43 -2.45 2.31 5.58
C ARG A 43 -1.00 1.87 5.67
N VAL A 44 -0.69 0.63 5.31
CA VAL A 44 0.70 0.16 5.17
C VAL A 44 1.11 0.20 3.70
N VAL A 45 2.23 0.83 3.41
CA VAL A 45 2.88 0.86 2.10
C VAL A 45 4.16 0.05 2.21
N TRP A 46 4.21 -1.06 1.46
CA TRP A 46 5.37 -1.93 1.42
C TRP A 46 6.39 -1.41 0.40
N LEU A 47 7.55 -1.02 0.89
CA LEU A 47 8.63 -0.45 0.10
C LEU A 47 9.29 -1.49 -0.82
N ASP A 48 9.27 -2.77 -0.42
CA ASP A 48 9.81 -3.90 -1.16
C ASP A 48 8.76 -4.64 -2.00
N ALA A 49 7.54 -4.09 -2.13
CA ALA A 49 6.50 -4.71 -2.96
C ALA A 49 6.95 -4.96 -4.42
N PRO A 50 7.67 -4.03 -5.09
CA PRO A 50 8.21 -4.28 -6.42
C PRO A 50 9.20 -5.45 -6.44
N GLU A 51 10.14 -5.49 -5.49
CA GLU A 51 11.17 -6.51 -5.39
C GLU A 51 10.57 -7.89 -5.11
N GLN A 52 9.59 -7.98 -4.21
CA GLN A 52 8.85 -9.22 -3.93
C GLN A 52 8.12 -9.72 -5.18
N LEU A 53 7.48 -8.81 -5.92
CA LEU A 53 6.78 -9.17 -7.15
C LEU A 53 7.77 -9.62 -8.24
N GLN A 54 8.89 -8.91 -8.42
CA GLN A 54 9.95 -9.31 -9.36
C GLN A 54 10.52 -10.69 -9.01
N GLN A 55 10.79 -10.97 -7.73
CA GLN A 55 11.24 -12.28 -7.27
C GLN A 55 10.20 -13.37 -7.52
N SER A 56 8.91 -13.09 -7.32
CA SER A 56 7.82 -14.01 -7.66
C SER A 56 7.73 -14.28 -9.17
N LEU A 57 8.03 -13.27 -10.00
CA LEU A 57 7.93 -13.37 -11.45
C LEU A 57 9.12 -14.08 -12.10
N PHE A 58 10.33 -13.73 -11.70
CA PHE A 58 11.57 -14.21 -12.34
C PHE A 58 12.30 -15.26 -11.51
N GLY A 59 11.94 -15.43 -10.24
CA GLY A 59 12.69 -16.24 -9.30
C GLY A 59 14.11 -15.73 -9.10
N SER A 60 14.99 -16.61 -8.62
CA SER A 60 16.41 -16.37 -8.63
C SER A 60 16.97 -16.61 -10.03
N LEU A 61 17.38 -15.53 -10.70
CA LEU A 61 18.12 -15.63 -11.96
C LEU A 61 19.51 -16.21 -11.70
N THR A 62 19.95 -17.11 -12.58
CA THR A 62 21.29 -17.72 -12.54
C THR A 62 22.37 -16.66 -12.83
N SER A 63 23.58 -16.81 -12.29
CA SER A 63 24.70 -15.90 -12.56
C SER A 63 25.26 -15.99 -14.00
N ASP A 64 24.99 -17.08 -14.73
CA ASP A 64 25.22 -17.17 -16.19
C ASP A 64 24.25 -16.24 -16.94
N PRO A 65 24.76 -15.19 -17.62
CA PRO A 65 23.92 -14.23 -18.32
C PRO A 65 23.02 -14.84 -19.40
N ARG A 66 23.49 -15.88 -20.11
CA ARG A 66 22.72 -16.50 -21.19
C ARG A 66 21.54 -17.31 -20.66
N GLU A 67 21.72 -17.92 -19.48
CA GLU A 67 20.63 -18.64 -18.84
C GLU A 67 19.65 -17.69 -18.15
N ALA A 68 20.14 -16.63 -17.51
CA ALA A 68 19.31 -15.57 -16.95
C ALA A 68 18.41 -14.93 -18.01
N GLU A 69 18.97 -14.56 -19.17
CA GLU A 69 18.22 -13.97 -20.27
C GLU A 69 17.13 -14.91 -20.78
N ARG A 70 17.45 -16.18 -21.04
CA ARG A 70 16.45 -17.16 -21.49
C ARG A 70 15.29 -17.31 -20.50
N ARG A 71 15.59 -17.37 -19.20
CA ARG A 71 14.56 -17.44 -18.15
C ARG A 71 13.70 -16.18 -18.11
N ALA A 72 14.33 -15.00 -18.17
CA ALA A 72 13.60 -13.74 -18.20
C ALA A 72 12.69 -13.63 -19.43
N GLN A 73 13.20 -13.97 -20.62
CA GLN A 73 12.41 -13.98 -21.85
C GLN A 73 11.24 -14.96 -21.79
N ALA A 74 11.43 -16.14 -21.19
CA ALA A 74 10.34 -17.10 -21.02
C ALA A 74 9.19 -16.55 -20.17
N VAL A 75 9.51 -15.78 -19.12
CA VAL A 75 8.51 -15.09 -18.28
C VAL A 75 7.82 -13.96 -19.05
N ILE A 76 8.60 -13.14 -19.78
CA ILE A 76 8.09 -12.00 -20.56
C ILE A 76 7.19 -12.46 -21.71
N HIS A 77 7.47 -13.60 -22.33
CA HIS A 77 6.64 -14.15 -23.40
C HIS A 77 5.51 -15.07 -22.90
N SER A 78 5.27 -15.13 -21.59
CA SER A 78 4.15 -15.90 -21.04
C SER A 78 2.80 -15.20 -21.26
N ALA A 79 1.73 -15.98 -21.37
CA ALA A 79 0.38 -15.47 -21.63
C ALA A 79 -0.14 -14.48 -20.55
N GLY A 80 0.45 -14.49 -19.36
CA GLY A 80 0.08 -13.59 -18.25
C GLY A 80 0.97 -12.35 -18.12
N TRP A 81 1.92 -12.13 -19.01
CA TRP A 81 2.93 -11.07 -18.86
C TRP A 81 2.32 -9.67 -18.77
N GLN A 82 1.33 -9.33 -19.61
CA GLN A 82 0.73 -7.99 -19.62
C GLN A 82 0.10 -7.63 -18.26
N GLN A 83 -0.59 -8.58 -17.64
CA GLN A 83 -1.19 -8.40 -16.32
C GLN A 83 -0.12 -8.21 -15.25
N LYS A 84 0.91 -9.06 -15.27
CA LYS A 84 2.06 -8.97 -14.36
C LYS A 84 2.83 -7.66 -14.51
N GLN A 85 2.94 -7.14 -15.72
CA GLN A 85 3.57 -5.85 -16.01
C GLN A 85 2.75 -4.68 -15.43
N ALA A 86 1.42 -4.76 -15.49
CA ALA A 86 0.55 -3.77 -14.85
C ALA A 86 0.67 -3.80 -13.32
N GLU A 87 0.74 -5.00 -12.73
CA GLU A 87 0.97 -5.19 -11.29
C GLU A 87 2.32 -4.62 -10.85
N LEU A 88 3.39 -4.86 -11.61
CA LEU A 88 4.71 -4.24 -11.36
C LEU A 88 4.62 -2.72 -11.41
N THR A 89 3.97 -2.17 -12.44
CA THR A 89 3.81 -0.71 -12.58
C THR A 89 3.04 -0.13 -11.40
N GLN A 90 2.05 -0.85 -10.88
CA GLN A 90 1.28 -0.43 -9.71
C GLN A 90 2.10 -0.53 -8.43
N ALA A 91 2.90 -1.59 -8.26
CA ALA A 91 3.77 -1.77 -7.09
C ALA A 91 4.78 -0.62 -6.96
N TYR A 92 5.33 -0.11 -8.08
CA TYR A 92 6.22 1.05 -8.08
C TYR A 92 5.54 2.38 -7.73
N ARG A 93 4.21 2.46 -7.72
CA ARG A 93 3.47 3.70 -7.44
C ARG A 93 3.17 3.94 -5.96
N GLY A 94 3.34 2.93 -5.08
CA GLY A 94 3.17 3.05 -3.63
C GLY A 94 1.72 3.09 -3.12
#